data_AF-A0AAJ8K7F5-F1
#
_entry.id   AF-A0AAJ8K7F5-F1
#
_cell.length_a   1.000
_cell.length_b   1.000
_cell.length_c   1.000
_cell.angle_alpha   90.00
_cell.angle_beta   90.00
_cell.angle_gamma   90.00
#
_symmetry.space_group_name_H-M   'P 1'
#
loop_
_entity.id
_entity.type
_entity.pdbx_description
1 polymer ?
#
loop_
_entity_poly.entity_id
_entity_poly.type
_entity_poly.pdbx_seq_one_letter_code
_entity_poly.pdbx_strand_id
1 'polypeptide(L)'
;MGAHQSLAEWVAEGSYGDWTPLHPSDAQRESMFFLGVSFLFILVFWQGKIPYWYYLKWEDLKEWEWKKGRWLTIPIPILTPLKLLTVLYHELGHAVVGMLTIWYKEMKYGLKEGAERGRIEFIMIDKYEGGLTKFGGDTEPIYSLTLPAGYIGSCLFGCWFLFTGFDAKWSKFGAISLLLLTTLATLICFFVRAKSGLFHNRYYILSWIYKWMLFNGRRSRRSMKMHQYAKAERNEKAKYKHDNEEGPTEIDLHASQDLIVGCSLFVGTLLTIAWMWDDSIWLRFIMLFMGLLSALYAVWDIILDGIRYAKVAKSDVTYMAEEHNKRARMHNRLNPERRQKRQRSIRFYAILWLLTKTDMIILVLVLGYFVFTKTKVEQAIESRDFLPAKFHYGPSDLEEDVKIAGSTFKEGMGNLVGNNDA
;
A
#
# COMPACT_ATOMS: atom_id res chain seq x y z
N MET A 1 30.79 -17.61 26.14
CA MET A 1 30.78 -16.67 25.00
C MET A 1 32.05 -15.85 25.14
N GLY A 2 33.09 -16.21 24.39
CA GLY A 2 34.46 -15.72 24.63
C GLY A 2 34.68 -14.35 24.01
N ALA A 3 35.33 -13.45 24.74
CA ALA A 3 35.60 -12.05 24.39
C ALA A 3 36.68 -11.87 23.29
N HIS A 4 36.87 -12.85 22.39
CA HIS A 4 37.92 -12.85 21.38
C HIS A 4 37.50 -13.61 20.11
N GLN A 5 36.37 -13.26 19.50
CA GLN A 5 36.16 -13.59 18.09
C GLN A 5 36.50 -12.35 17.27
N SER A 6 37.46 -12.47 16.36
CA SER A 6 37.81 -11.39 15.44
C SER A 6 36.67 -11.13 14.45
N LEU A 7 36.55 -9.91 13.91
CA LEU A 7 35.56 -9.57 12.88
C LEU A 7 35.63 -10.55 11.68
N ALA A 8 36.84 -11.02 11.35
CA ALA A 8 37.07 -12.00 10.30
C ALA A 8 36.50 -13.39 10.63
N GLU A 9 36.62 -13.87 11.86
CA GLU A 9 36.02 -15.14 12.32
C GLU A 9 34.50 -15.06 12.35
N TRP A 10 33.94 -13.91 12.69
CA TRP A 10 32.49 -13.68 12.71
C TRP A 10 31.88 -13.56 11.31
N VAL A 11 32.57 -12.91 10.37
CA VAL A 11 32.22 -12.92 8.94
C VAL A 11 32.30 -14.35 8.37
N ALA A 12 33.30 -15.14 8.79
CA ALA A 12 33.46 -16.52 8.36
C ALA A 12 32.37 -17.46 8.93
N GLU A 13 31.81 -17.17 10.10
CA GLU A 13 30.76 -18.00 10.73
C GLU A 13 29.44 -18.01 9.93
N GLY A 14 29.20 -16.99 9.09
CA GLY A 14 28.03 -16.90 8.19
C GLY A 14 28.28 -17.38 6.76
N SER A 15 29.55 -17.52 6.36
CA SER A 15 29.99 -17.90 5.02
C SER A 15 30.19 -19.41 4.92
N TYR A 16 29.25 -20.13 4.30
CA TYR A 16 29.39 -21.56 4.01
C TYR A 16 30.15 -21.79 2.68
N GLY A 17 31.17 -20.97 2.41
CA GLY A 17 31.95 -20.97 1.17
C GLY A 17 31.51 -19.92 0.15
N ASP A 18 32.06 -20.00 -1.06
CA ASP A 18 31.78 -19.06 -2.15
C ASP A 18 30.30 -19.08 -2.54
N TRP A 19 29.74 -17.89 -2.78
CA TRP A 19 28.36 -17.76 -3.19
C TRP A 19 28.12 -18.49 -4.52
N THR A 20 27.10 -19.35 -4.54
CA THR A 20 26.58 -19.96 -5.77
C THR A 20 25.05 -19.93 -5.76
N PRO A 21 24.37 -20.03 -6.91
CA PRO A 21 22.90 -20.05 -6.94
C PRO A 21 22.26 -21.19 -6.14
N LEU A 22 22.99 -22.27 -5.90
CA LEU A 22 22.59 -23.43 -5.08
C LEU A 22 22.95 -23.27 -3.59
N HIS A 23 23.88 -22.37 -3.28
CA HIS A 23 24.33 -22.04 -1.92
C HIS A 23 24.18 -20.54 -1.66
N PRO A 24 22.93 -20.07 -1.43
CA PRO A 24 22.65 -18.67 -1.10
C PRO A 24 23.26 -18.26 0.23
N SER A 25 23.53 -16.96 0.35
CA SER A 25 24.01 -16.35 1.60
C SER A 25 22.98 -16.50 2.72
N ASP A 26 23.44 -16.41 3.96
CA ASP A 26 22.59 -16.42 5.15
C ASP A 26 21.48 -15.35 5.08
N ALA A 27 21.82 -14.15 4.61
CA ALA A 27 20.92 -13.03 4.36
C ALA A 27 19.84 -13.37 3.33
N GLN A 28 20.22 -14.01 2.21
CA GLN A 28 19.28 -14.41 1.16
C GLN A 28 18.32 -15.51 1.66
N ARG A 29 18.84 -16.52 2.37
CA ARG A 29 18.02 -17.60 2.93
C ARG A 29 16.94 -17.06 3.85
N GLU A 30 17.29 -16.13 4.74
CA GLU A 30 16.32 -15.50 5.62
C GLU A 30 15.30 -14.65 4.86
N SER A 31 15.74 -13.88 3.86
CA SER A 31 14.85 -13.07 3.04
C SER A 31 13.83 -13.93 2.30
N MET A 32 14.28 -15.03 1.69
CA MET A 32 13.41 -15.96 0.97
C MET A 32 12.43 -16.68 1.91
N PHE A 33 12.91 -17.15 3.06
CA PHE A 33 12.05 -17.76 4.07
C PHE A 33 10.99 -16.77 4.55
N PHE A 34 11.41 -15.54 4.87
CA PHE A 34 10.52 -14.47 5.29
C PHE A 34 9.49 -14.12 4.22
N LEU A 35 9.88 -14.03 2.94
CA LEU A 35 8.96 -13.81 1.83
C LEU A 35 7.92 -14.93 1.71
N GLY A 36 8.34 -16.19 1.84
CA GLY A 36 7.43 -17.34 1.80
C GLY A 36 6.41 -17.31 2.94
N VAL A 37 6.85 -17.06 4.17
CA VAL A 37 5.98 -16.91 5.34
C VAL A 37 5.05 -15.70 5.18
N SER A 38 5.58 -14.57 4.72
CA SER A 38 4.82 -13.33 4.50
C SER A 38 3.76 -13.50 3.43
N PHE A 39 4.04 -14.24 2.35
CA PHE A 39 3.08 -14.56 1.30
C PHE A 39 1.88 -15.33 1.87
N LEU A 40 2.13 -16.39 2.65
CA LEU A 40 1.07 -17.16 3.30
C LEU A 40 0.30 -16.32 4.32
N PHE A 41 1.01 -15.50 5.10
CA PHE A 41 0.38 -14.60 6.08
C PHE A 41 -0.55 -13.60 5.40
N ILE A 42 -0.11 -12.97 4.32
CA ILE A 42 -0.91 -12.04 3.53
C ILE A 42 -2.15 -12.74 2.98
N LEU A 43 -2.01 -13.93 2.38
CA LEU A 43 -3.14 -14.68 1.84
C LEU A 43 -4.21 -15.03 2.90
N VAL A 44 -3.78 -15.44 4.09
CA VAL A 44 -4.70 -15.82 5.18
C VAL A 44 -5.40 -14.59 5.76
N PHE A 45 -4.67 -13.51 6.00
CA PHE A 45 -5.20 -12.34 6.72
C PHE A 45 -5.71 -11.22 5.80
N TRP A 46 -5.66 -11.39 4.47
CA TRP A 46 -6.03 -10.37 3.49
C TRP A 46 -7.43 -9.77 3.67
N GLN A 47 -8.40 -10.66 3.93
CA GLN A 47 -9.80 -10.30 4.12
C GLN A 47 -10.06 -9.68 5.51
N GLY A 48 -9.12 -9.86 6.45
CA GLY A 48 -9.27 -9.42 7.84
C GLY A 48 -10.47 -10.03 8.56
N LYS A 49 -11.01 -11.14 8.03
CA LYS A 49 -12.19 -11.87 8.50
C LYS A 49 -11.88 -13.35 8.45
N ILE A 50 -11.82 -14.01 9.59
CA ILE A 50 -11.66 -15.46 9.65
C ILE A 50 -13.06 -16.08 9.78
N PRO A 51 -13.52 -16.86 8.78
CA PRO A 51 -14.76 -17.61 8.92
C PRO A 51 -14.55 -18.72 9.95
N TYR A 52 -15.41 -18.79 10.97
CA TYR A 52 -15.31 -19.81 12.02
C TYR A 52 -16.52 -20.74 12.07
N TRP A 53 -17.69 -20.26 11.62
CA TRP A 53 -18.90 -21.07 11.64
C TRP A 53 -19.80 -20.75 10.45
N TYR A 54 -20.34 -21.79 9.84
CA TYR A 54 -21.37 -21.69 8.82
C TYR A 54 -22.72 -21.96 9.47
N TYR A 55 -23.64 -21.01 9.40
CA TYR A 55 -25.01 -21.25 9.86
C TYR A 55 -26.01 -20.97 8.75
N LEU A 56 -27.00 -21.84 8.66
CA LEU A 56 -28.20 -21.64 7.85
C LEU A 56 -29.28 -21.06 8.75
N LYS A 57 -29.90 -19.97 8.32
CA LYS A 57 -31.08 -19.43 9.01
C LYS A 57 -32.29 -20.29 8.63
N TRP A 58 -33.05 -20.78 9.61
CA TRP A 58 -34.23 -21.63 9.37
C TRP A 58 -35.35 -20.91 8.57
N GLU A 59 -35.39 -19.58 8.60
CA GLU A 59 -36.32 -18.75 7.81
C GLU A 59 -36.00 -18.78 6.30
N ASP A 60 -34.74 -19.00 5.92
CA ASP A 60 -34.28 -19.08 4.52
C ASP A 60 -34.62 -20.43 3.86
N LEU A 61 -35.10 -21.42 4.62
CA LEU A 61 -35.53 -22.74 4.13
C LEU A 61 -37.02 -22.78 3.72
N LYS A 62 -37.81 -21.76 4.06
CA LYS A 62 -39.26 -21.73 3.76
C LYS A 62 -39.59 -21.30 2.33
N GLU A 63 -38.72 -20.53 1.69
CA GLU A 63 -38.80 -20.23 0.27
C GLU A 63 -37.97 -21.29 -0.46
N TRP A 64 -38.51 -21.93 -1.51
CA TRP A 64 -37.77 -22.87 -2.38
C TRP A 64 -36.65 -22.18 -3.20
N GLU A 65 -36.19 -21.01 -2.77
CA GLU A 65 -34.98 -20.35 -3.23
C GLU A 65 -33.85 -20.64 -2.25
N TRP A 66 -32.79 -21.30 -2.71
CA TRP A 66 -31.56 -21.49 -1.95
C TRP A 66 -30.90 -20.13 -1.63
N LYS A 67 -31.30 -19.46 -0.55
CA LYS A 67 -30.57 -18.29 -0.05
C LYS A 67 -29.24 -18.76 0.56
N LYS A 68 -28.15 -18.12 0.16
CA LYS A 68 -26.79 -18.47 0.57
C LYS A 68 -26.66 -18.33 2.09
N GLY A 69 -26.40 -19.44 2.79
CA GLY A 69 -26.03 -19.42 4.21
C GLY A 69 -24.85 -18.48 4.46
N ARG A 70 -24.85 -17.84 5.64
CA ARG A 70 -23.88 -16.79 5.99
C ARG A 70 -22.78 -17.38 6.88
N TRP A 71 -21.54 -17.07 6.55
CA TRP A 71 -20.40 -17.36 7.41
C TRP A 71 -20.35 -16.32 8.53
N LEU A 72 -20.30 -16.78 9.78
CA LEU A 72 -19.90 -15.94 10.90
C LEU A 72 -18.39 -15.73 10.84
N THR A 73 -17.98 -14.48 10.89
CA THR A 73 -16.57 -14.08 10.73
C THR A 73 -16.09 -13.32 11.95
N ILE A 74 -14.89 -13.65 12.45
CA ILE A 74 -14.20 -12.86 13.46
C ILE A 74 -13.32 -11.82 12.74
N PRO A 75 -13.49 -10.51 13.01
CA PRO A 75 -12.64 -9.48 12.42
C PRO A 75 -11.28 -9.46 13.10
N ILE A 76 -10.22 -9.82 12.37
CA ILE A 76 -8.82 -9.75 12.83
C ILE A 76 -8.05 -8.80 11.90
N PRO A 77 -8.07 -7.49 12.18
CA PRO A 77 -7.60 -6.47 11.26
C PRO A 77 -6.08 -6.21 11.30
N ILE A 78 -5.25 -7.24 11.48
CA ILE A 78 -3.79 -7.07 11.69
C ILE A 78 -3.12 -6.35 10.51
N LEU A 79 -3.47 -6.72 9.27
CA LEU A 79 -2.90 -6.13 8.06
C LEU A 79 -3.46 -4.76 7.70
N THR A 80 -4.53 -4.33 8.37
CA THR A 80 -5.31 -3.15 7.97
C THR A 80 -4.49 -1.87 7.81
N PRO A 81 -3.63 -1.44 8.76
CA PRO A 81 -2.91 -0.19 8.59
C PRO A 81 -1.98 -0.20 7.37
N LEU A 82 -1.30 -1.33 7.14
CA LEU A 82 -0.40 -1.50 5.99
C LEU A 82 -1.19 -1.62 4.68
N LYS A 83 -2.29 -2.38 4.69
CA LYS A 83 -3.19 -2.55 3.56
C LYS A 83 -3.79 -1.22 3.11
N LEU A 84 -4.29 -0.41 4.03
CA LEU A 84 -4.88 0.90 3.72
C LEU A 84 -3.88 1.83 3.05
N LEU A 85 -2.61 1.80 3.47
CA LEU A 85 -1.55 2.57 2.79
C LEU A 85 -1.24 2.02 1.40
N THR A 86 -1.21 0.70 1.21
CA THR A 86 -1.01 0.13 -0.13
C THR A 86 -2.15 0.47 -1.09
N VAL A 87 -3.40 0.45 -0.61
CA VAL A 87 -4.57 0.90 -1.37
C VAL A 87 -4.43 2.40 -1.67
N LEU A 88 -4.04 3.21 -0.69
CA LEU A 88 -3.82 4.65 -0.89
C LEU A 88 -2.81 4.93 -2.00
N TYR A 89 -1.68 4.21 -2.04
CA TYR A 89 -0.68 4.41 -3.10
C TYR A 89 -1.21 4.03 -4.48
N HIS A 90 -2.05 3.01 -4.55
CA HIS A 90 -2.76 2.63 -5.78
C HIS A 90 -3.67 3.76 -6.26
N GLU A 91 -4.54 4.26 -5.39
CA GLU A 91 -5.45 5.37 -5.69
C GLU A 91 -4.71 6.66 -6.04
N LEU A 92 -3.58 6.90 -5.39
CA LEU A 92 -2.72 8.04 -5.70
C LEU A 92 -2.19 7.96 -7.14
N GLY A 93 -1.89 6.75 -7.63
CA GLY A 93 -1.51 6.52 -9.03
C GLY A 93 -2.58 6.98 -10.00
N HIS A 94 -3.85 6.64 -9.74
CA HIS A 94 -4.98 7.15 -10.51
C HIS A 94 -5.09 8.67 -10.40
N ALA A 95 -5.02 9.21 -9.19
CA ALA A 95 -5.14 10.65 -8.93
C ALA A 95 -4.09 11.47 -9.69
N VAL A 96 -2.82 11.06 -9.63
CA VAL A 96 -1.70 11.77 -10.28
C VAL A 96 -1.84 11.75 -11.80
N VAL A 97 -2.01 10.56 -12.41
CA VAL A 97 -2.12 10.47 -13.88
C VAL A 97 -3.43 11.09 -14.37
N GLY A 98 -4.52 10.94 -13.63
CA GLY A 98 -5.78 11.61 -13.89
C GLY A 98 -5.62 13.12 -13.99
N MET A 99 -5.03 13.76 -12.97
CA MET A 99 -4.79 15.20 -12.97
C MET A 99 -3.84 15.65 -14.07
N LEU A 100 -2.75 14.92 -14.33
CA LEU A 100 -1.84 15.23 -15.43
C LEU A 100 -2.55 15.19 -16.80
N THR A 101 -3.44 14.22 -17.01
CA THR A 101 -4.20 14.13 -18.27
C THR A 101 -5.26 15.22 -18.41
N ILE A 102 -5.86 15.65 -17.28
CA ILE A 102 -6.78 16.80 -17.24
C ILE A 102 -5.99 18.07 -17.60
N TRP A 103 -4.88 18.34 -16.93
CA TRP A 103 -4.05 19.51 -17.20
C TRP A 103 -3.55 19.55 -18.64
N TYR A 104 -3.12 18.40 -19.18
CA TYR A 104 -2.75 18.29 -20.60
C TYR A 104 -3.90 18.68 -21.54
N LYS A 105 -5.13 18.22 -21.27
CA LYS A 105 -6.32 18.59 -22.06
C LYS A 105 -6.65 20.08 -21.93
N GLU A 106 -6.63 20.61 -20.71
CA GLU A 106 -6.91 22.03 -20.44
C GLU A 106 -5.88 22.93 -21.12
N MET A 107 -4.59 22.56 -21.10
CA MET A 107 -3.53 23.28 -21.80
C MET A 107 -3.67 23.20 -23.33
N LYS A 108 -4.10 22.06 -23.87
CA LYS A 108 -4.16 21.83 -25.32
C LYS A 108 -5.43 22.37 -25.99
N TYR A 109 -6.58 22.20 -25.35
CA TYR A 109 -7.89 22.53 -25.91
C TYR A 109 -8.54 23.77 -25.28
N GLY A 110 -7.92 24.33 -24.24
CA GLY A 110 -8.48 25.45 -23.48
C GLY A 110 -9.63 25.02 -22.56
N LEU A 111 -9.95 25.86 -21.57
CA LEU A 111 -11.23 25.74 -20.85
C LEU A 111 -12.32 26.47 -21.65
N LYS A 112 -13.51 25.86 -21.74
CA LYS A 112 -14.70 26.57 -22.23
C LYS A 112 -15.10 27.64 -21.21
N GLU A 113 -15.59 28.78 -21.68
CA GLU A 113 -16.10 29.84 -20.80
C GLU A 113 -17.22 29.30 -19.91
N GLY A 114 -17.08 29.51 -18.59
CA GLY A 114 -18.02 29.03 -17.58
C GLY A 114 -17.86 27.56 -17.16
N ALA A 115 -16.93 26.81 -17.75
CA ALA A 115 -16.67 25.42 -17.36
C ALA A 115 -15.86 25.32 -16.06
N GLU A 116 -16.16 24.33 -15.22
CA GLU A 116 -15.38 24.05 -14.02
C GLU A 116 -14.11 23.26 -14.37
N ARG A 117 -12.95 23.70 -13.83
CA ARG A 117 -11.69 22.96 -13.92
C ARG A 117 -11.83 21.54 -13.39
N GLY A 118 -11.21 20.61 -14.10
CA GLY A 118 -11.12 19.22 -13.66
C GLY A 118 -10.33 19.13 -12.35
N ARG A 119 -10.91 18.49 -11.35
CA ARG A 119 -10.31 18.31 -10.03
C ARG A 119 -10.64 16.93 -9.46
N ILE A 120 -9.86 16.48 -8.50
CA ILE A 120 -10.20 15.30 -7.71
C ILE A 120 -11.33 15.70 -6.75
N GLU A 121 -12.50 15.04 -6.85
CA GLU A 121 -13.61 15.27 -5.92
C GLU A 121 -13.32 14.63 -4.56
N PHE A 122 -12.93 13.36 -4.59
CA PHE A 122 -12.54 12.61 -3.41
C PHE A 122 -11.68 11.40 -3.79
N ILE A 123 -10.89 10.96 -2.81
CA ILE A 123 -10.22 9.67 -2.80
C ILE A 123 -10.82 8.91 -1.62
N MET A 124 -11.37 7.74 -1.92
CA MET A 124 -11.97 6.84 -0.96
C MET A 124 -11.06 5.64 -0.76
N ILE A 125 -10.95 5.19 0.50
CA ILE A 125 -10.24 3.97 0.86
C ILE A 125 -11.14 3.16 1.80
N ASP A 126 -11.61 2.03 1.31
CA ASP A 126 -12.29 1.00 2.08
C ASP A 126 -11.31 -0.09 2.52
N LYS A 127 -11.51 -0.59 3.73
CA LYS A 127 -10.72 -1.70 4.29
C LYS A 127 -11.00 -3.04 3.58
N TYR A 128 -12.22 -3.24 3.12
CA TYR A 128 -12.74 -4.52 2.62
C TYR A 128 -12.93 -4.53 1.11
N GLU A 129 -13.32 -3.40 0.52
CA GLU A 129 -13.66 -3.33 -0.90
C GLU A 129 -12.54 -2.76 -1.78
N GLY A 130 -11.60 -1.99 -1.24
CA GLY A 130 -10.50 -1.40 -2.01
C GLY A 130 -10.52 0.13 -1.96
N GLY A 131 -10.15 0.80 -3.04
CA GLY A 131 -10.17 2.26 -3.14
C GLY A 131 -11.05 2.76 -4.28
N LEU A 132 -11.36 4.05 -4.27
CA LEU A 132 -12.01 4.72 -5.41
C LEU A 132 -11.54 6.17 -5.50
N THR A 133 -11.00 6.53 -6.66
CA THR A 133 -10.66 7.92 -7.00
C THR A 133 -11.69 8.49 -7.95
N LYS A 134 -12.39 9.54 -7.50
CA LYS A 134 -13.40 10.23 -8.32
C LYS A 134 -12.91 11.60 -8.76
N PHE A 135 -13.02 11.86 -10.06
CA PHE A 135 -12.76 13.16 -10.67
C PHE A 135 -14.10 13.91 -10.88
N GLY A 136 -14.05 15.23 -10.79
CA GLY A 136 -15.18 16.11 -11.09
C GLY A 136 -14.72 17.36 -11.82
N GLY A 137 -15.68 18.24 -12.13
CA GLY A 137 -15.50 19.29 -13.13
C GLY A 137 -15.89 18.81 -14.54
N ASP A 138 -15.85 19.70 -15.51
CA ASP A 138 -16.33 19.42 -16.87
C ASP A 138 -15.26 18.75 -17.75
N THR A 139 -13.99 18.89 -17.37
CA THR A 139 -12.87 18.23 -18.06
C THR A 139 -12.61 16.86 -17.45
N GLU A 140 -13.07 15.81 -18.12
CA GLU A 140 -12.79 14.43 -17.70
C GLU A 140 -11.35 13.98 -18.03
N PRO A 141 -10.73 13.12 -17.19
CA PRO A 141 -9.40 12.57 -17.45
C PRO A 141 -9.39 11.61 -18.66
N ILE A 142 -8.20 11.21 -19.09
CA ILE A 142 -8.06 10.16 -20.11
C ILE A 142 -8.06 8.81 -19.40
N TYR A 143 -9.24 8.21 -19.25
CA TYR A 143 -9.43 6.93 -18.55
C TYR A 143 -8.53 5.79 -19.05
N SER A 144 -8.18 5.74 -20.34
CA SER A 144 -7.26 4.73 -20.86
C SER A 144 -5.83 4.80 -20.28
N LEU A 145 -5.41 5.95 -19.75
CA LEU A 145 -4.12 6.13 -19.07
C LEU A 145 -4.29 6.17 -17.56
N THR A 146 -5.38 6.77 -17.07
CA THR A 146 -5.66 6.89 -15.64
C THR A 146 -5.93 5.54 -14.99
N LEU A 147 -6.69 4.65 -15.63
CA LEU A 147 -7.04 3.36 -15.02
C LEU A 147 -5.81 2.42 -14.91
N PRO A 148 -4.93 2.26 -15.92
CA PRO A 148 -3.70 1.47 -15.73
C PRO A 148 -2.74 2.06 -14.70
N ALA A 149 -2.81 3.37 -14.45
CA ALA A 149 -1.85 4.07 -13.60
C ALA A 149 -1.84 3.58 -12.15
N GLY A 150 -2.99 3.24 -11.56
CA GLY A 150 -3.05 2.70 -10.20
C GLY A 150 -2.35 1.35 -10.10
N TYR A 151 -2.64 0.43 -11.04
CA TYR A 151 -1.96 -0.86 -11.14
C TYR A 151 -0.46 -0.72 -11.38
N ILE A 152 -0.04 0.17 -12.30
CA ILE A 152 1.37 0.41 -12.61
C ILE A 152 2.09 1.00 -11.40
N GLY A 153 1.56 2.07 -10.81
CA GLY A 153 2.15 2.75 -9.66
C GLY A 153 2.35 1.82 -8.47
N SER A 154 1.29 1.15 -8.02
CA SER A 154 1.35 0.21 -6.88
C SER A 154 2.34 -0.95 -7.11
N CYS A 155 2.45 -1.44 -8.34
CA CYS A 155 3.40 -2.49 -8.68
C CYS A 155 4.85 -1.99 -8.79
N LEU A 156 5.07 -0.78 -9.30
CA LEU A 156 6.40 -0.16 -9.37
C LEU A 156 6.94 0.10 -7.96
N PHE A 157 6.14 0.71 -7.09
CA PHE A 157 6.52 0.91 -5.68
C PHE A 157 6.72 -0.43 -4.97
N GLY A 158 5.83 -1.41 -5.20
CA GLY A 158 5.96 -2.76 -4.65
C GLY A 158 7.27 -3.44 -5.07
N CYS A 159 7.63 -3.35 -6.35
CA CYS A 159 8.88 -3.89 -6.88
C CYS A 159 10.11 -3.17 -6.36
N TRP A 160 10.06 -1.83 -6.23
CA TRP A 160 11.14 -1.05 -5.63
C TRP A 160 11.41 -1.47 -4.18
N PHE A 161 10.37 -1.64 -3.37
CA PHE A 161 10.52 -2.10 -1.99
C PHE A 161 10.97 -3.57 -1.90
N LEU A 162 10.48 -4.45 -2.78
CA LEU A 162 10.98 -5.82 -2.87
C LEU A 162 12.48 -5.86 -3.20
N PHE A 163 12.91 -5.08 -4.19
CA PHE A 163 14.32 -5.05 -4.60
C PHE A 163 15.22 -4.51 -3.49
N THR A 164 14.87 -3.35 -2.94
CA THR A 164 15.64 -2.71 -1.86
C THR A 164 15.67 -3.54 -0.57
N GLY A 165 14.67 -4.39 -0.33
CA GLY A 165 14.57 -5.24 0.86
C GLY A 165 15.57 -6.39 0.96
N PHE A 166 16.30 -6.73 -0.12
CA PHE A 166 17.29 -7.80 -0.07
C PHE A 166 18.59 -7.43 0.65
N ASP A 167 18.85 -6.12 0.82
CA ASP A 167 20.09 -5.60 1.40
C ASP A 167 19.82 -4.50 2.43
N ALA A 168 20.58 -4.46 3.53
CA ALA A 168 20.34 -3.53 4.63
C ALA A 168 20.56 -2.06 4.23
N LYS A 169 21.62 -1.76 3.46
CA LYS A 169 21.91 -0.41 2.98
C LYS A 169 20.87 0.03 1.95
N TRP A 170 20.50 -0.85 1.03
CA TRP A 170 19.42 -0.54 0.08
C TRP A 170 18.07 -0.36 0.76
N SER A 171 17.81 -1.11 1.84
CA SER A 171 16.60 -0.97 2.64
C SER A 171 16.50 0.38 3.33
N LYS A 172 17.61 1.05 3.65
CA LYS A 172 17.61 2.45 4.11
C LYS A 172 17.06 3.39 3.04
N PHE A 173 17.49 3.25 1.79
CA PHE A 173 16.94 4.02 0.66
C PHE A 173 15.46 3.68 0.41
N GLY A 174 15.09 2.39 0.53
CA GLY A 174 13.71 1.94 0.46
C GLY A 174 12.83 2.59 1.55
N ALA A 175 13.31 2.63 2.78
CA ALA A 175 12.61 3.22 3.91
C ALA A 175 12.46 4.74 3.77
N ILE A 176 13.50 5.46 3.31
CA ILE A 176 13.38 6.89 2.97
C ILE A 176 12.34 7.09 1.86
N SER A 177 12.37 6.26 0.82
CA SER A 177 11.39 6.33 -0.28
C SER A 177 9.96 6.12 0.23
N LEU A 178 9.75 5.17 1.15
CA LEU A 178 8.44 4.92 1.77
C LEU A 178 8.00 6.07 2.68
N LEU A 179 8.90 6.68 3.44
CA LEU A 179 8.62 7.87 4.25
C LEU A 179 8.26 9.08 3.36
N LEU A 180 8.96 9.28 2.25
CA LEU A 180 8.63 10.35 1.30
C LEU A 180 7.29 10.09 0.60
N LEU A 181 7.03 8.84 0.20
CA LEU A 181 5.75 8.47 -0.43
C LEU A 181 4.58 8.64 0.55
N THR A 182 4.72 8.18 1.80
CA THR A 182 3.67 8.34 2.83
C THR A 182 3.41 9.81 3.15
N THR A 183 4.46 10.61 3.33
CA THR A 183 4.32 12.05 3.63
C THR A 183 3.68 12.79 2.46
N LEU A 184 4.09 12.53 1.22
CA LEU A 184 3.46 13.09 0.03
C LEU A 184 1.98 12.67 -0.08
N ALA A 185 1.67 11.39 0.14
CA ALA A 185 0.30 10.90 0.12
C ALA A 185 -0.57 11.60 1.18
N THR A 186 -0.05 11.79 2.40
CA THR A 186 -0.76 12.51 3.46
C THR A 186 -0.97 13.99 3.12
N LEU A 187 0.01 14.64 2.48
CA LEU A 187 -0.08 16.01 2.02
C LEU A 187 -1.11 16.17 0.89
N ILE A 188 -1.10 15.26 -0.09
CA ILE A 188 -2.09 15.28 -1.18
C ILE A 188 -3.49 15.09 -0.60
N CYS A 189 -3.68 14.15 0.32
CA CYS A 189 -4.96 13.97 1.00
C CYS A 189 -5.39 15.20 1.79
N PHE A 190 -4.46 15.94 2.40
CA PHE A 190 -4.75 17.21 3.08
C PHE A 190 -5.36 18.25 2.11
N PHE A 191 -4.85 18.34 0.89
CA PHE A 191 -5.36 19.27 -0.13
C PHE A 191 -6.64 18.78 -0.82
N VAL A 192 -6.83 17.46 -0.95
CA VAL A 192 -8.00 16.84 -1.60
C VAL A 192 -9.16 16.74 -0.61
N ARG A 193 -9.77 17.88 -0.22
CA ARG A 193 -11.03 17.99 0.58
C ARG A 193 -11.29 16.84 1.57
N ALA A 194 -10.26 16.34 2.25
CA ALA A 194 -10.40 15.17 3.10
C ALA A 194 -11.12 15.60 4.37
N LYS A 195 -12.14 14.86 4.75
CA LYS A 195 -12.92 15.15 5.95
C LYS A 195 -12.31 14.39 7.13
N SER A 196 -11.90 15.11 8.18
CA SER A 196 -11.39 14.50 9.42
C SER A 196 -12.50 13.65 10.07
N GLY A 197 -12.29 12.33 10.14
CA GLY A 197 -13.21 11.39 10.76
C GLY A 197 -13.38 11.64 12.27
N LEU A 198 -12.33 12.11 12.95
CA LEU A 198 -12.35 12.54 14.35
C LEU A 198 -13.31 13.70 14.54
N PHE A 199 -13.31 14.69 13.65
CA PHE A 199 -14.25 15.81 13.74
C PHE A 199 -15.70 15.35 13.53
N HIS A 200 -15.94 14.41 12.61
CA HIS A 200 -17.27 13.89 12.31
C HIS A 200 -17.81 12.95 13.41
N ASN A 201 -16.92 12.19 14.05
CA ASN A 201 -17.23 11.26 15.13
C ASN A 201 -16.96 11.83 16.53
N ARG A 202 -16.65 13.13 16.64
CA ARG A 202 -16.35 13.79 17.93
C ARG A 202 -17.42 13.54 18.99
N TYR A 203 -18.70 13.61 18.61
CA TYR A 203 -19.82 13.41 19.53
C TYR A 203 -19.95 11.94 19.97
N TYR A 204 -19.60 11.00 19.09
CA TYR A 204 -19.54 9.58 19.44
C TYR A 204 -18.39 9.32 20.42
N ILE A 205 -17.19 9.85 20.13
CA ILE A 205 -16.01 9.74 21.01
C ILE A 205 -16.29 10.39 22.37
N LEU A 206 -16.85 11.60 22.39
CA LEU A 206 -17.29 12.28 23.61
C LEU A 206 -18.33 11.44 24.38
N SER A 207 -19.28 10.80 23.69
CA SER A 207 -20.25 9.92 24.36
C SER A 207 -19.59 8.72 25.04
N TRP A 208 -18.53 8.16 24.41
CA TRP A 208 -17.73 7.07 24.94
C TRP A 208 -16.90 7.53 26.15
N ILE A 209 -16.21 8.67 26.05
CA ILE A 209 -15.44 9.27 27.16
C ILE A 209 -16.37 9.59 28.34
N TYR A 210 -17.53 10.21 28.10
CA TYR A 210 -18.49 10.49 29.16
C TYR A 210 -19.03 9.22 29.82
N LYS A 211 -19.18 8.12 29.07
CA LYS A 211 -19.69 6.85 29.59
C LYS A 211 -18.63 6.11 30.41
N TRP A 212 -17.42 5.97 29.88
CA TRP A 212 -16.40 5.06 30.40
C TRP A 212 -15.31 5.73 31.23
N MET A 213 -14.96 6.98 30.92
CA MET A 213 -13.90 7.71 31.64
C MET A 213 -14.48 8.62 32.73
N LEU A 214 -15.61 9.29 32.44
CA LEU A 214 -16.24 10.24 33.37
C LEU A 214 -17.50 9.70 34.07
N PHE A 215 -17.88 8.45 33.81
CA PHE A 215 -19.04 7.75 34.41
C PHE A 215 -20.35 8.56 34.44
N ASN A 216 -20.57 9.45 33.46
CA ASN A 216 -21.70 10.35 33.37
C ASN A 216 -22.69 9.92 32.27
N GLY A 217 -23.68 9.12 32.66
CA GLY A 217 -24.69 8.58 31.74
C GLY A 217 -25.58 9.63 31.08
N ARG A 218 -25.87 10.76 31.76
CA ARG A 218 -26.72 11.84 31.21
C ARG A 218 -26.02 12.56 30.05
N ARG A 219 -24.75 12.97 30.24
CA ARG A 219 -23.96 13.64 29.20
C ARG A 219 -23.66 12.71 28.02
N SER A 220 -23.39 11.43 28.30
CA SER A 220 -23.19 10.42 27.25
C SER A 220 -24.41 10.30 26.31
N ARG A 221 -25.63 10.16 26.85
CA ARG A 221 -26.86 10.09 26.05
C ARG A 221 -27.09 11.36 25.23
N ARG A 222 -26.81 12.54 25.78
CA ARG A 222 -26.92 13.81 25.06
C ARG A 222 -25.95 13.88 23.88
N SER A 223 -24.69 13.51 24.08
CA SER A 223 -23.70 13.46 23.00
C SER A 223 -24.04 12.41 21.94
N MET A 224 -24.57 11.25 22.33
CA MET A 224 -25.01 10.21 21.38
C MET A 224 -26.19 10.70 20.53
N LYS A 225 -27.17 11.39 21.11
CA LYS A 225 -28.25 12.03 20.35
C LYS A 225 -27.70 13.04 19.34
N MET A 226 -26.77 13.90 19.75
CA MET A 226 -26.12 14.86 18.85
C MET A 226 -25.37 14.18 17.71
N HIS A 227 -24.72 13.03 17.97
CA HIS A 227 -24.09 12.23 16.93
C HIS A 227 -25.13 11.69 15.93
N GLN A 228 -26.26 11.15 16.41
CA GLN A 228 -27.34 10.66 15.56
C GLN A 228 -27.97 11.78 14.72
N TYR A 229 -28.24 12.95 15.30
CA TYR A 229 -28.73 14.13 14.56
C TYR A 229 -27.74 14.57 13.48
N ALA A 230 -26.46 14.73 13.84
CA ALA A 230 -25.44 15.12 12.87
C ALA A 230 -25.26 14.07 11.76
N LYS A 231 -25.42 12.77 12.06
CA LYS A 231 -25.41 11.70 11.05
C LYS A 231 -26.63 11.80 10.14
N ALA A 232 -27.82 12.02 10.68
CA ALA A 232 -29.05 12.16 9.91
C ALA A 232 -29.00 13.37 8.95
N GLU A 233 -28.58 14.54 9.45
CA GLU A 233 -28.43 15.75 8.64
C GLU A 233 -27.41 15.57 7.50
N ARG A 234 -26.31 14.85 7.77
CA ARG A 234 -25.31 14.51 6.73
C ARG A 234 -25.89 13.55 5.70
N ASN A 235 -26.64 12.54 6.12
CA ASN A 235 -27.27 11.57 5.23
C ASN A 235 -28.33 12.22 4.34
N GLU A 236 -29.02 13.25 4.82
CA GLU A 236 -29.99 14.02 4.04
C GLU A 236 -29.33 14.86 2.93
N LYS A 237 -28.12 15.38 3.20
CA LYS A 237 -27.34 16.18 2.24
C LYS A 237 -26.45 15.34 1.31
N ALA A 238 -26.41 14.02 1.47
CA ALA A 238 -25.58 13.13 0.64
C ALA A 238 -26.21 12.96 -0.77
N LYS A 239 -25.38 13.02 -1.83
CA LYS A 239 -25.84 12.82 -3.22
C LYS A 239 -26.00 11.32 -3.53
N TYR A 240 -25.31 10.45 -2.80
CA TYR A 240 -25.39 8.99 -2.92
C TYR A 240 -25.95 8.32 -1.65
N LYS A 241 -27.00 7.50 -1.82
CA LYS A 241 -27.56 6.62 -0.78
C LYS A 241 -27.21 5.16 -1.12
N HIS A 242 -26.65 4.44 -0.16
CA HIS A 242 -26.39 3.00 -0.28
C HIS A 242 -27.73 2.24 -0.22
N ASP A 243 -27.93 1.24 -1.09
CA ASP A 243 -29.17 0.41 -1.11
C ASP A 243 -29.32 -0.51 0.11
N ASN A 244 -28.27 -0.68 0.92
CA ASN A 244 -28.34 -1.43 2.18
C ASN A 244 -28.71 -0.49 3.33
N GLU A 245 -29.73 -0.84 4.12
CA GLU A 245 -30.20 -0.08 5.31
C GLU A 245 -29.08 0.24 6.33
N GLU A 246 -27.94 -0.46 6.28
CA GLU A 246 -26.79 -0.32 7.18
C GLU A 246 -25.49 0.19 6.51
N GLY A 247 -25.50 0.56 5.23
CA GLY A 247 -24.29 0.98 4.50
C GLY A 247 -23.78 2.38 4.89
N PRO A 248 -22.45 2.64 4.84
CA PRO A 248 -21.90 3.99 5.04
C PRO A 248 -22.39 4.92 3.93
N THR A 249 -22.74 6.17 4.26
CA THR A 249 -23.14 7.18 3.27
C THR A 249 -21.95 7.77 2.54
N GLU A 250 -22.16 8.46 1.41
CA GLU A 250 -21.12 9.10 0.56
C GLU A 250 -20.05 9.86 1.36
N ILE A 251 -20.43 10.41 2.52
CA ILE A 251 -19.58 11.23 3.39
C ILE A 251 -18.77 10.37 4.40
N ASP A 252 -19.27 9.20 4.78
CA ASP A 252 -18.55 8.21 5.61
C ASP A 252 -17.54 7.38 4.77
N LEU A 253 -17.66 7.47 3.44
CA LEU A 253 -16.84 6.78 2.44
C LEU A 253 -15.54 7.57 2.08
N HIS A 254 -15.41 8.85 2.45
CA HIS A 254 -14.16 9.58 2.20
C HIS A 254 -13.02 8.98 3.03
N ALA A 255 -11.82 8.83 2.45
CA ALA A 255 -10.67 8.38 3.21
C ALA A 255 -10.43 9.35 4.38
N SER A 256 -10.71 8.91 5.61
CA SER A 256 -10.63 9.80 6.75
C SER A 256 -9.16 10.19 6.93
N GLN A 257 -8.89 11.49 6.89
CA GLN A 257 -7.53 12.03 6.98
C GLN A 257 -6.82 11.50 8.23
N ASP A 258 -7.54 11.36 9.34
CA ASP A 258 -6.99 10.87 10.60
C ASP A 258 -6.57 9.40 10.53
N LEU A 259 -7.28 8.57 9.75
CA LEU A 259 -6.90 7.17 9.53
C LEU A 259 -5.61 7.09 8.71
N ILE A 260 -5.49 7.90 7.66
CA ILE A 260 -4.27 7.94 6.84
C ILE A 260 -3.10 8.41 7.71
N VAL A 261 -3.27 9.50 8.46
CA VAL A 261 -2.24 10.02 9.37
C VAL A 261 -1.88 8.96 10.43
N GLY A 262 -2.87 8.28 11.01
CA GLY A 262 -2.63 7.20 11.98
C GLY A 262 -1.83 6.04 11.39
N CYS A 263 -2.18 5.60 10.16
CA CYS A 263 -1.43 4.55 9.47
C CYS A 263 -0.01 5.00 9.13
N SER A 264 0.16 6.25 8.66
CA SER A 264 1.48 6.82 8.36
C SER A 264 2.37 6.94 9.60
N LEU A 265 1.82 7.38 10.73
CA LEU A 265 2.56 7.42 12.00
C LEU A 265 2.96 6.02 12.47
N PHE A 266 2.05 5.03 12.32
CA PHE A 266 2.34 3.65 12.65
C PHE A 266 3.50 3.09 11.82
N VAL A 267 3.45 3.25 10.49
CA VAL A 267 4.53 2.81 9.59
C VAL A 267 5.82 3.59 9.85
N GLY A 268 5.75 4.91 10.03
CA GLY A 268 6.93 5.72 10.35
C GLY A 268 7.60 5.30 11.66
N THR A 269 6.81 4.92 12.66
CA THR A 269 7.33 4.40 13.94
C THR A 269 8.03 3.06 13.73
N LEU A 270 7.42 2.14 12.98
CA LEU A 270 8.02 0.84 12.67
C LEU A 270 9.35 1.01 11.92
N LEU A 271 9.40 1.87 10.91
CA LEU A 271 10.62 2.15 10.15
C LEU A 271 11.70 2.76 11.05
N THR A 272 11.34 3.71 11.92
CA THR A 272 12.30 4.33 12.83
C THR A 272 12.90 3.31 13.80
N ILE A 273 12.07 2.45 14.40
CA ILE A 273 12.55 1.40 15.31
C ILE A 273 13.48 0.43 14.57
N ALA A 274 13.07 -0.06 13.39
CA ALA A 274 13.86 -0.98 12.61
C ALA A 274 15.13 -0.36 12.03
N TRP A 275 15.16 0.96 11.80
CA TRP A 275 16.36 1.68 11.40
C TRP A 275 17.39 1.73 12.54
N MET A 276 16.93 2.01 13.76
CA MET A 276 17.82 2.21 14.89
C MET A 276 18.47 0.92 15.40
N TRP A 277 17.94 -0.25 15.04
CA TRP A 277 18.29 -1.54 15.62
C TRP A 277 19.12 -2.42 14.67
N ASP A 278 20.12 -3.13 15.20
CA ASP A 278 21.01 -4.07 14.51
C ASP A 278 21.50 -3.58 13.14
N ASP A 279 22.10 -2.38 13.08
CA ASP A 279 22.61 -1.80 11.82
C ASP A 279 21.55 -1.79 10.70
N SER A 280 20.29 -1.57 11.08
CA SER A 280 19.14 -1.52 10.17
C SER A 280 18.85 -2.81 9.39
N ILE A 281 19.38 -3.97 9.82
CA ILE A 281 19.06 -5.28 9.22
C ILE A 281 17.55 -5.50 9.19
N TRP A 282 16.83 -5.08 10.25
CA TRP A 282 15.38 -5.24 10.35
C TRP A 282 14.58 -4.47 9.29
N LEU A 283 15.14 -3.40 8.70
CA LEU A 283 14.48 -2.68 7.61
C LEU A 283 14.25 -3.58 6.41
N ARG A 284 15.13 -4.56 6.16
CA ARG A 284 15.01 -5.53 5.06
C ARG A 284 13.67 -6.23 5.09
N PHE A 285 13.30 -6.77 6.26
CA PHE A 285 12.04 -7.47 6.43
C PHE A 285 10.83 -6.56 6.27
N ILE A 286 10.90 -5.32 6.75
CA ILE A 286 9.80 -4.35 6.54
C ILE A 286 9.65 -3.99 5.06
N MET A 287 10.75 -3.77 4.35
CA MET A 287 10.73 -3.45 2.91
C MET A 287 10.23 -4.63 2.08
N LEU A 288 10.72 -5.85 2.35
CA LEU A 288 10.24 -7.08 1.71
C LEU A 288 8.74 -7.27 1.97
N PHE A 289 8.29 -7.06 3.21
CA PHE A 289 6.87 -7.20 3.56
C PHE A 289 5.99 -6.17 2.85
N MET A 290 6.36 -4.89 2.92
CA MET A 290 5.60 -3.80 2.28
C MET A 290 5.60 -3.93 0.76
N GLY A 291 6.73 -4.31 0.17
CA GLY A 291 6.86 -4.57 -1.25
C GLY A 291 5.98 -5.73 -1.70
N LEU A 292 6.02 -6.85 -0.98
CA LEU A 292 5.19 -8.01 -1.24
C LEU A 292 3.70 -7.69 -1.08
N LEU A 293 3.32 -6.97 -0.03
CA LEU A 293 1.94 -6.56 0.22
C LEU A 293 1.40 -5.68 -0.92
N SER A 294 2.18 -4.70 -1.37
CA SER A 294 1.81 -3.80 -2.48
C SER A 294 1.72 -4.53 -3.82
N ALA A 295 2.67 -5.44 -4.08
CA ALA A 295 2.69 -6.25 -5.30
C ALA A 295 1.49 -7.23 -5.36
N LEU A 296 1.21 -7.92 -4.25
CA LEU A 296 0.06 -8.82 -4.13
C LEU A 296 -1.27 -8.09 -4.15
N TYR A 297 -1.34 -6.85 -3.64
CA TYR A 297 -2.55 -6.02 -3.73
C TYR A 297 -3.01 -5.88 -5.19
N ALA A 298 -2.12 -5.44 -6.08
CA ALA A 298 -2.46 -5.26 -7.49
C ALA A 298 -2.93 -6.57 -8.15
N VAL A 299 -2.31 -7.70 -7.80
CA VAL A 299 -2.70 -9.03 -8.28
C VAL A 299 -4.09 -9.42 -7.77
N TRP A 300 -4.32 -9.25 -6.47
CA TRP A 300 -5.58 -9.60 -5.82
C TRP A 300 -6.75 -8.77 -6.35
N ASP A 301 -6.52 -7.47 -6.55
CA ASP A 301 -7.49 -6.53 -7.11
C ASP A 301 -7.94 -6.99 -8.50
N ILE A 302 -7.00 -7.29 -9.41
CA ILE A 302 -7.31 -7.81 -10.75
C ILE A 302 -8.06 -9.15 -10.71
N ILE A 303 -7.69 -10.06 -9.80
CA ILE A 303 -8.32 -11.38 -9.69
C ILE A 303 -9.77 -11.24 -9.20
N LEU A 304 -10.00 -10.49 -8.12
CA LEU A 304 -11.34 -10.31 -7.60
C LEU A 304 -12.22 -9.60 -8.62
N ASP A 305 -11.73 -8.52 -9.21
CA ASP A 305 -12.57 -7.62 -9.99
C ASP A 305 -12.70 -8.03 -11.45
N GLY A 306 -11.60 -8.49 -12.05
CA GLY A 306 -11.54 -8.90 -13.46
C GLY A 306 -12.01 -10.33 -13.72
N ILE A 307 -11.85 -11.25 -12.74
CA ILE A 307 -12.14 -12.68 -12.94
C ILE A 307 -13.36 -13.14 -12.13
N ARG A 308 -13.42 -12.83 -10.82
CA ARG A 308 -14.44 -13.37 -9.91
C ARG A 308 -15.75 -12.56 -9.90
N TYR A 309 -15.67 -11.24 -9.84
CA TYR A 309 -16.80 -10.31 -9.69
C TYR A 309 -17.12 -9.49 -10.95
N ALA A 310 -16.48 -9.77 -12.08
CA ALA A 310 -16.68 -9.09 -13.36
C ALA A 310 -18.14 -9.01 -13.87
N LYS A 311 -19.08 -9.73 -13.24
CA LYS A 311 -20.52 -9.70 -13.55
C LYS A 311 -21.28 -8.57 -12.83
N VAL A 312 -20.79 -8.06 -11.71
CA VAL A 312 -21.53 -7.15 -10.80
C VAL A 312 -20.72 -5.90 -10.41
N ALA A 313 -19.38 -5.94 -10.47
CA ALA A 313 -18.52 -4.85 -10.01
C ALA A 313 -18.26 -3.77 -11.07
N LYS A 314 -18.20 -2.50 -10.64
CA LYS A 314 -17.72 -1.33 -11.39
C LYS A 314 -16.24 -1.05 -11.05
N SER A 315 -15.37 -2.01 -11.29
CA SER A 315 -13.94 -1.93 -11.00
C SER A 315 -13.11 -1.31 -12.13
N ASP A 316 -11.86 -0.94 -11.88
CA ASP A 316 -11.00 -0.31 -12.89
C ASP A 316 -10.79 -1.16 -14.14
N VAL A 317 -10.64 -2.49 -13.98
CA VAL A 317 -10.56 -3.43 -15.10
C VAL A 317 -11.84 -3.42 -15.94
N THR A 318 -13.01 -3.34 -15.30
CA THR A 318 -14.28 -3.23 -16.03
C THR A 318 -14.41 -1.90 -16.75
N TYR A 319 -14.02 -0.79 -16.12
CA TYR A 319 -13.96 0.53 -16.75
C TYR A 319 -12.97 0.59 -17.93
N MET A 320 -11.80 -0.06 -17.82
CA MET A 320 -10.83 -0.13 -18.91
C MET A 320 -11.40 -0.86 -20.12
N ALA A 321 -12.04 -2.01 -19.87
CA ALA A 321 -12.67 -2.76 -20.94
C ALA A 321 -13.85 -1.99 -21.56
N GLU A 322 -14.61 -1.23 -20.77
CA GLU A 322 -15.66 -0.35 -21.28
C GLU A 322 -15.09 0.76 -22.16
N GLU A 323 -14.04 1.45 -21.72
CA GLU A 323 -13.41 2.54 -22.47
C GLU A 323 -12.77 2.05 -23.77
N HIS A 324 -12.08 0.91 -23.73
CA HIS A 324 -11.55 0.27 -24.94
C HIS A 324 -12.68 -0.12 -25.91
N ASN A 325 -13.79 -0.67 -25.40
CA ASN A 325 -14.94 -1.01 -26.21
C ASN A 325 -15.67 0.24 -26.76
N LYS A 326 -15.73 1.36 -26.03
CA LYS A 326 -16.27 2.62 -26.54
C LYS A 326 -15.47 3.11 -27.75
N ARG A 327 -14.14 3.11 -27.66
CA ARG A 327 -13.27 3.45 -28.81
C ARG A 327 -13.46 2.50 -29.99
N ALA A 328 -13.52 1.19 -29.74
CA ALA A 328 -13.79 0.21 -30.78
C ALA A 328 -15.19 0.35 -31.41
N ARG A 329 -16.20 0.82 -30.66
CA ARG A 329 -17.54 1.15 -31.19
C ARG A 329 -17.56 2.42 -32.03
N MET A 330 -16.83 3.45 -31.61
CA MET A 330 -16.66 4.68 -32.41
C MET A 330 -15.97 4.38 -33.74
N HIS A 331 -15.05 3.40 -33.74
CA HIS A 331 -14.34 2.97 -34.95
C HIS A 331 -15.14 2.01 -35.84
N ASN A 332 -16.03 1.19 -35.25
CA ASN A 332 -16.87 0.23 -35.96
C ASN A 332 -18.33 0.39 -35.54
N ARG A 333 -19.10 1.20 -36.28
CA ARG A 333 -20.57 1.19 -36.24
C ARG A 333 -21.04 -0.25 -36.56
N LEU A 334 -21.99 -0.80 -35.80
CA LEU A 334 -22.73 -2.07 -35.99
C LEU A 334 -22.32 -3.28 -35.10
N ASN A 335 -23.25 -3.65 -34.21
CA ASN A 335 -23.87 -4.98 -34.02
C ASN A 335 -24.16 -5.33 -32.53
N PRO A 336 -25.41 -5.73 -32.20
CA PRO A 336 -25.87 -5.97 -30.83
C PRO A 336 -25.42 -7.30 -30.18
N GLU A 337 -24.89 -8.28 -30.93
CA GLU A 337 -24.34 -9.55 -30.39
C GLU A 337 -23.09 -9.39 -29.49
N ARG A 338 -22.56 -8.17 -29.36
CA ARG A 338 -21.29 -7.90 -28.66
C ARG A 338 -21.36 -8.07 -27.13
N ARG A 339 -22.52 -8.32 -26.52
CA ARG A 339 -22.65 -8.46 -25.05
C ARG A 339 -21.91 -9.70 -24.51
N GLN A 340 -21.81 -10.78 -25.28
CA GLN A 340 -21.01 -11.97 -24.93
C GLN A 340 -19.52 -11.80 -25.27
N LYS A 341 -19.20 -11.10 -26.38
CA LYS A 341 -17.83 -10.66 -26.74
C LYS A 341 -17.22 -9.71 -25.68
N ARG A 342 -18.07 -8.90 -25.02
CA ARG A 342 -17.73 -8.01 -23.88
C ARG A 342 -17.01 -8.75 -22.75
N GLN A 343 -17.52 -9.92 -22.34
CA GLN A 343 -16.95 -10.68 -21.23
C GLN A 343 -15.62 -11.34 -21.58
N ARG A 344 -15.46 -11.85 -22.82
CA ARG A 344 -14.17 -12.41 -23.27
C ARG A 344 -13.08 -11.34 -23.31
N SER A 345 -13.41 -10.12 -23.75
CA SER A 345 -12.47 -9.00 -23.79
C SER A 345 -12.03 -8.56 -22.38
N ILE A 346 -12.96 -8.41 -21.42
CA ILE A 346 -12.62 -8.08 -20.02
C ILE A 346 -11.66 -9.12 -19.43
N ARG A 347 -11.99 -10.41 -19.58
CA ARG A 347 -11.16 -11.50 -19.04
C ARG A 347 -9.79 -11.55 -19.72
N PHE A 348 -9.72 -11.28 -21.02
CA PHE A 348 -8.45 -11.23 -21.75
C PHE A 348 -7.54 -10.12 -21.20
N TYR A 349 -8.05 -8.91 -21.02
CA TYR A 349 -7.28 -7.80 -20.44
C TYR A 349 -6.88 -8.10 -18.98
N ALA A 350 -7.80 -8.66 -18.18
CA ALA A 350 -7.49 -9.06 -16.81
C ALA A 350 -6.34 -10.08 -16.76
N ILE A 351 -6.37 -11.11 -17.62
CA ILE A 351 -5.32 -12.13 -17.71
C ILE A 351 -3.99 -11.53 -18.19
N LEU A 352 -4.02 -10.68 -19.23
CA LEU A 352 -2.81 -10.04 -19.75
C LEU A 352 -2.12 -9.18 -18.69
N TRP A 353 -2.90 -8.36 -17.98
CA TRP A 353 -2.37 -7.54 -16.89
C TRP A 353 -1.90 -8.39 -15.71
N LEU A 354 -2.63 -9.44 -15.36
CA LEU A 354 -2.23 -10.39 -14.33
C LEU A 354 -0.87 -11.01 -14.64
N LEU A 355 -0.68 -11.53 -15.86
CA LEU A 355 0.59 -12.12 -16.31
C LEU A 355 1.73 -11.11 -16.28
N THR A 356 1.51 -9.92 -16.84
CA THR A 356 2.54 -8.86 -16.85
C THR A 356 2.99 -8.49 -15.43
N LYS A 357 2.05 -8.46 -14.47
CA LYS A 357 2.36 -8.16 -13.07
C LYS A 357 3.11 -9.30 -12.39
N THR A 358 2.65 -10.54 -12.57
CA THR A 358 3.32 -11.70 -11.98
C THR A 358 4.74 -11.85 -12.52
N ASP A 359 4.93 -11.64 -13.83
CA ASP A 359 6.23 -11.74 -14.48
C ASP A 359 7.18 -10.65 -13.97
N MET A 360 6.69 -9.42 -13.78
CA MET A 360 7.50 -8.32 -13.23
C MET A 360 7.93 -8.58 -11.78
N ILE A 361 7.04 -9.15 -10.95
CA ILE A 361 7.36 -9.52 -9.57
C ILE A 361 8.42 -10.62 -9.55
N ILE A 362 8.24 -11.68 -10.35
CA ILE A 362 9.20 -12.78 -10.46
C ILE A 362 10.56 -12.25 -10.95
N LEU A 363 10.56 -11.40 -11.98
CA LEU A 363 11.78 -10.79 -12.50
C LEU A 363 12.53 -10.01 -11.41
N VAL A 364 11.84 -9.21 -10.60
CA VAL A 364 12.46 -8.41 -9.54
C VAL A 364 12.97 -9.27 -8.39
N LEU A 365 12.27 -10.35 -8.03
CA LEU A 365 12.75 -11.30 -7.03
C LEU A 365 14.00 -12.04 -7.51
N VAL A 366 14.01 -12.47 -8.78
CA VAL A 366 15.18 -13.10 -9.42
C VAL A 366 16.34 -12.10 -9.48
N LEU A 367 16.10 -10.89 -9.95
CA LEU A 367 17.09 -9.82 -10.00
C LEU A 367 17.67 -9.53 -8.61
N GLY A 368 16.83 -9.35 -7.59
CA GLY A 368 17.26 -9.13 -6.21
C GLY A 368 18.11 -10.29 -5.68
N TYR A 369 17.73 -11.52 -5.98
CA TYR A 369 18.50 -12.71 -5.60
C TYR A 369 19.89 -12.75 -6.24
N PHE A 370 20.02 -12.40 -7.52
CA PHE A 370 21.33 -12.43 -8.21
C PHE A 370 22.20 -11.20 -7.93
N VAL A 371 21.61 -10.04 -7.64
CA VAL A 371 22.34 -8.79 -7.37
C VAL A 371 22.87 -8.74 -5.93
N PHE A 372 22.08 -9.19 -4.95
CA PHE A 372 22.42 -9.06 -3.53
C PHE A 372 22.90 -10.38 -2.95
N THR A 373 24.20 -10.65 -3.09
CA THR A 373 24.85 -11.90 -2.68
C THR A 373 25.55 -11.83 -1.32
N LYS A 374 25.59 -10.63 -0.71
CA LYS A 374 26.31 -10.35 0.55
C LYS A 374 25.71 -11.11 1.74
N THR A 375 26.56 -11.40 2.73
CA THR A 375 26.15 -12.00 4.00
C THR A 375 25.53 -10.97 4.94
N LYS A 376 24.84 -11.39 6.00
CA LYS A 376 24.23 -10.43 6.95
C LYS A 376 25.26 -9.51 7.61
N VAL A 377 26.42 -10.06 7.96
CA VAL A 377 27.49 -9.30 8.61
C VAL A 377 28.04 -8.24 7.65
N GLU A 378 28.32 -8.61 6.40
CA GLU A 378 28.76 -7.66 5.37
C GLU A 378 27.74 -6.55 5.13
N GLN A 379 26.45 -6.91 5.07
CA GLN A 379 25.38 -5.93 4.93
C GLN A 379 25.31 -4.97 6.13
N ALA A 380 25.49 -5.49 7.35
CA ALA A 380 25.48 -4.69 8.57
C ALA A 380 26.60 -3.64 8.55
N ILE A 381 27.83 -4.06 8.23
CA ILE A 381 29.00 -3.18 8.15
C ILE A 381 28.79 -2.11 7.08
N GLU A 382 28.40 -2.48 5.86
CA GLU A 382 28.21 -1.51 4.77
C GLU A 382 27.06 -0.53 5.05
N SER A 383 26.06 -0.96 5.81
CA SER A 383 24.97 -0.07 6.21
C SER A 383 25.47 1.07 7.11
N ARG A 384 26.56 0.89 7.87
CA ARG A 384 27.09 1.91 8.79
C ARG A 384 27.57 3.15 8.06
N ASP A 385 28.06 2.99 6.83
CA ASP A 385 28.53 4.09 5.98
C ASP A 385 27.43 5.12 5.69
N PHE A 386 26.17 4.69 5.68
CA PHE A 386 25.04 5.55 5.34
C PHE A 386 24.04 5.63 6.49
N LEU A 387 24.03 6.77 7.20
CA LEU A 387 23.12 7.05 8.33
C LEU A 387 23.11 5.89 9.35
N PRO A 388 24.21 5.73 10.12
CA PRO A 388 24.42 4.57 10.99
C PRO A 388 23.30 4.40 12.02
N ALA A 389 23.01 3.14 12.33
CA ALA A 389 22.07 2.80 13.39
C ALA A 389 22.68 3.15 14.76
N LYS A 390 21.81 3.30 15.77
CA LYS A 390 22.26 3.55 17.14
C LYS A 390 22.70 2.27 17.85
N PHE A 391 22.06 1.15 17.52
CA PHE A 391 22.40 -0.16 18.05
C PHE A 391 23.01 -0.99 16.91
N HIS A 392 24.25 -1.40 17.12
CA HIS A 392 25.05 -2.12 16.13
C HIS A 392 24.82 -3.63 16.24
N TYR A 393 24.90 -4.30 15.09
CA TYR A 393 24.85 -5.76 15.02
C TYR A 393 26.24 -6.33 15.34
N GLY A 394 26.34 -7.15 16.38
CA GLY A 394 27.60 -7.80 16.81
C GLY A 394 28.36 -7.04 17.92
N PRO A 395 29.53 -7.56 18.34
CA PRO A 395 30.39 -6.89 19.32
C PRO A 395 30.96 -5.62 18.68
N SER A 396 30.30 -4.50 18.93
CA SER A 396 30.77 -3.18 18.51
C SER A 396 31.97 -2.78 19.36
N ASP A 397 33.18 -3.11 18.94
CA ASP A 397 34.36 -2.41 19.46
C ASP A 397 34.35 -1.00 18.86
N LEU A 398 33.79 -0.08 19.64
CA LEU A 398 33.77 1.38 19.40
C LEU A 398 35.13 1.94 18.94
N GLU A 399 36.24 1.25 19.23
CA GLU A 399 37.59 1.68 18.90
C GLU A 399 37.98 1.46 17.42
N GLU A 400 37.46 0.41 16.76
CA GLU A 400 37.68 0.17 15.33
C GLU A 400 36.77 1.05 14.46
N ASP A 401 35.50 1.21 14.85
CA ASP A 401 34.56 2.08 14.12
C ASP A 401 35.00 3.56 14.16
N VAL A 402 35.59 4.03 15.28
CA VAL A 402 36.18 5.38 15.38
C VAL A 402 37.44 5.51 14.52
N LYS A 403 38.26 4.47 14.40
CA LYS A 403 39.43 4.47 13.50
C LYS A 403 39.02 4.50 12.03
N ILE A 404 38.04 3.70 11.64
CA ILE A 404 37.52 3.65 10.26
C ILE A 404 36.85 4.98 9.92
N ALA A 405 35.93 5.47 10.74
CA ALA A 405 35.30 6.78 10.54
C ALA A 405 36.32 7.93 10.52
N GLY A 406 37.33 7.88 11.40
CA GLY A 406 38.43 8.84 11.40
C GLY A 406 39.29 8.78 10.14
N SER A 407 39.54 7.59 9.60
CA SER A 407 40.30 7.40 8.35
C SER A 407 39.55 7.91 7.12
N THR A 408 38.25 7.61 7.01
CA THR A 408 37.39 8.07 5.92
C THR A 408 37.20 9.60 5.95
N PHE A 409 37.10 10.19 7.14
CA PHE A 409 37.03 11.65 7.28
C PHE A 409 38.36 12.32 6.87
N LYS A 410 39.50 11.70 7.19
CA LYS A 410 40.83 12.18 6.83
C LYS A 410 41.11 12.05 5.33
N GLU A 411 40.64 10.99 4.70
CA GLU A 411 40.72 10.75 3.25
C GLU A 411 39.78 11.69 2.47
N GLY A 412 38.56 11.88 2.97
CA GLY A 412 37.62 12.87 2.43
C GLY A 412 38.14 14.31 2.53
N MET A 413 38.79 14.67 3.65
CA MET A 413 39.47 15.96 3.80
C MET A 413 40.72 16.07 2.92
N GLY A 414 41.52 15.01 2.77
CA GLY A 414 42.68 14.99 1.88
C GLY A 414 42.32 15.16 0.40
N ASN A 415 41.14 14.68 0.00
CA ASN A 415 40.62 14.91 -1.35
C ASN A 415 40.02 16.33 -1.55
N LEU A 416 39.59 17.00 -0.47
CA LEU A 416 39.12 18.39 -0.50
C LEU A 416 40.27 19.41 -0.41
N VAL A 417 41.35 19.06 0.28
CA VAL A 417 42.60 19.82 0.37
C VAL A 417 43.58 19.16 -0.59
N GLY A 418 43.35 19.35 -1.89
CA GLY A 418 44.09 18.65 -2.94
C GLY A 418 45.61 18.66 -2.74
N ASN A 419 46.24 17.54 -3.10
CA ASN A 419 47.67 17.42 -3.38
C ASN A 419 48.14 18.61 -4.22
N ASN A 420 48.80 19.56 -3.55
CA ASN A 420 49.48 20.70 -4.15
C ASN A 420 50.98 20.66 -3.84
N ASP A 421 51.56 19.46 -3.78
CA ASP A 421 53.00 19.28 -3.75
C ASP A 421 53.44 18.71 -5.11
N ALA A 422 53.67 19.63 -6.05
CA ALA A 422 54.55 19.47 -7.19
C ALA A 422 55.82 20.29 -6.93
#